data_AF-A0A316Z9K8-F1
#
_entry.id   AF-A0A316Z9K8-F1
#
_cell.length_a   1.000
_cell.length_b   1.000
_cell.length_c   1.000
_cell.angle_alpha   90.00
_cell.angle_beta   90.00
_cell.angle_gamma   90.00
#
_symmetry.space_group_name_H-M   'P 1'
#
loop_
_entity.id
_entity.type
_entity.pdbx_description
1 polymer ?
#
loop_
_entity_poly.entity_id
_entity_poly.type
_entity_poly.pdbx_seq_one_letter_code
_entity_poly.pdbx_strand_id
1 'polypeptide(L)'
;MSQQLLRARALRSVASTSAPRPALAVPRAAAQCLSFSTAAAPQPIPRCSLAHTRFARTGVPAPLLRATFSTSQLRRYANQEGVSPSVVSAFTTPFSQFLQILSRISRILLFAALGIASVGGAAYEATHQYVEHRAMPRCAVPATGDDASGWTAEMRDESWGPTAGTDPRLGFSGRHALRAAWIALNWGGGIAPELFFGGSRAPGQLGTAAGDALSLEGMPSSDGLLMCEGTLQAALDAAEKRGIRLPDIAAQRALAAPGSQLPSAAIDETALALETRLASVRERIGTPTALAGALAGYTRIYDALASQSSASQEQKARLVRLAGRLGSVSAALGQRAEAERWLLSSLHLAGAPALLADTEDAQAASNVQGALKIDAPRASSVPSASTSAAAPTEASPALTRALVASLISLSALYATAPPGSTGDDSGRVTLSTALRVQISALRLLRADAARSALVTTPNSNAAAASANASADGARLHALWLAQHDAVLGLHVAETLWALGAASPSSGIASALRSLWGGKEKVDVKQSLAWLEEAERNAESVASGLGSTAPVEKKKGKKPQQTKTVLAEKWRGETQLQVPAARLLRDAKRVVATVEELKLALAR
;
A
#
# COMPACT_ATOMS: atom_id res chain seq x y z
N MET A 1 -47.45 -5.52 41.05
CA MET A 1 -46.71 -5.93 42.27
C MET A 1 -45.56 -6.83 41.86
N SER A 2 -44.35 -6.49 42.30
CA SER A 2 -43.14 -7.35 42.44
C SER A 2 -42.53 -7.93 41.15
N GLN A 3 -41.45 -7.37 40.58
CA GLN A 3 -40.03 -7.45 40.99
C GLN A 3 -39.48 -8.87 41.26
N GLN A 4 -38.49 -9.21 40.41
CA GLN A 4 -37.24 -9.97 40.66
C GLN A 4 -37.14 -11.48 40.36
N LEU A 5 -35.91 -11.81 39.93
CA LEU A 5 -35.22 -13.12 39.78
C LEU A 5 -35.44 -13.82 38.41
N LEU A 6 -34.44 -14.34 37.68
CA LEU A 6 -33.04 -14.67 37.99
C LEU A 6 -32.26 -14.90 36.68
N ARG A 7 -30.95 -14.61 36.71
CA ARG A 7 -29.93 -14.99 35.72
C ARG A 7 -29.80 -16.53 35.61
N ALA A 8 -29.49 -17.06 34.41
CA ALA A 8 -28.20 -17.71 34.09
C ALA A 8 -28.21 -18.61 32.83
N ARG A 9 -27.33 -18.25 31.89
CA ARG A 9 -26.50 -19.06 30.97
C ARG A 9 -26.63 -20.61 31.02
N ALA A 10 -26.78 -21.22 29.84
CA ALA A 10 -26.12 -22.47 29.48
C ALA A 10 -25.80 -22.53 27.98
N LEU A 11 -24.54 -22.87 27.68
CA LEU A 11 -23.95 -23.06 26.35
C LEU A 11 -24.44 -24.37 25.71
N ARG A 12 -24.56 -24.41 24.37
CA ARG A 12 -24.37 -25.64 23.58
C ARG A 12 -23.87 -25.32 22.17
N SER A 13 -22.70 -25.88 21.85
CA SER A 13 -22.15 -26.00 20.51
C SER A 13 -22.62 -27.32 19.89
N VAL A 14 -23.03 -27.35 18.62
CA VAL A 14 -22.93 -28.53 17.74
C VAL A 14 -22.70 -28.05 16.30
N ALA A 15 -21.70 -28.65 15.66
CA ALA A 15 -21.31 -28.46 14.28
C ALA A 15 -22.15 -29.32 13.31
N SER A 16 -22.14 -28.92 12.02
CA SER A 16 -21.94 -29.77 10.83
C SER A 16 -22.99 -29.71 9.70
N THR A 17 -22.44 -29.53 8.49
CA THR A 17 -22.78 -30.13 7.16
C THR A 17 -23.89 -29.60 6.23
N SER A 18 -23.39 -29.02 5.12
CA SER A 18 -23.68 -29.25 3.68
C SER A 18 -25.02 -28.87 3.02
N ALA A 19 -24.90 -28.09 1.94
CA ALA A 19 -25.92 -27.63 0.97
C ALA A 19 -26.33 -28.71 -0.08
N PRO A 20 -27.26 -28.47 -1.05
CA PRO A 20 -27.02 -27.59 -2.22
C PRO A 20 -28.22 -26.75 -2.80
N ARG A 21 -27.84 -25.64 -3.48
CA ARG A 21 -28.37 -24.78 -4.61
C ARG A 21 -29.61 -25.21 -5.46
N PRO A 22 -30.15 -24.41 -6.44
CA PRO A 22 -29.95 -22.98 -6.88
C PRO A 22 -31.22 -22.19 -7.37
N ALA A 23 -31.10 -20.88 -7.69
CA ALA A 23 -31.66 -20.13 -8.87
C ALA A 23 -31.55 -18.58 -8.67
N LEU A 24 -30.74 -17.84 -9.46
CA LEU A 24 -31.08 -16.92 -10.58
C LEU A 24 -31.92 -15.66 -10.17
N ALA A 25 -31.68 -14.39 -10.55
CA ALA A 25 -30.60 -13.61 -11.19
C ALA A 25 -31.03 -12.10 -11.27
N VAL A 26 -30.06 -11.19 -11.55
CA VAL A 26 -30.15 -9.83 -12.21
C VAL A 26 -30.44 -8.58 -11.30
N PRO A 27 -30.05 -7.31 -11.63
CA PRO A 27 -28.70 -6.67 -11.58
C PRO A 27 -28.61 -5.22 -10.98
N ARG A 28 -27.36 -4.66 -10.91
CA ARG A 28 -26.92 -3.22 -10.92
C ARG A 28 -27.26 -2.33 -9.68
N ALA A 29 -26.44 -1.38 -9.19
CA ALA A 29 -25.36 -0.57 -9.76
C ALA A 29 -24.28 -0.13 -8.73
N ALA A 30 -23.09 0.17 -9.28
CA ALA A 30 -21.87 0.84 -8.80
C ALA A 30 -21.75 1.34 -7.34
N ALA A 31 -20.83 0.73 -6.59
CA ALA A 31 -19.95 1.43 -5.65
C ALA A 31 -18.50 1.10 -6.06
N GLN A 32 -17.88 1.99 -6.85
CA GLN A 32 -16.46 1.90 -7.15
C GLN A 32 -15.68 2.41 -5.93
N CYS A 33 -15.36 1.51 -5.00
CA CYS A 33 -14.29 1.76 -4.04
C CYS A 33 -12.96 1.77 -4.80
N LEU A 34 -12.30 2.92 -4.80
CA LEU A 34 -10.97 3.14 -5.37
C LEU A 34 -9.91 2.28 -4.65
N SER A 35 -9.73 1.04 -5.09
CA SER A 35 -8.56 0.22 -4.78
C SER A 35 -7.46 0.50 -5.80
N PHE A 36 -6.36 1.12 -5.37
CA PHE A 36 -5.28 1.49 -6.29
C PHE A 36 -4.20 0.42 -6.40
N SER A 37 -4.14 -0.11 -7.63
CA SER A 37 -3.02 -0.76 -8.29
C SER A 37 -1.76 0.11 -8.30
N THR A 38 -0.60 -0.54 -8.12
CA THR A 38 0.73 0.05 -8.30
C THR A 38 1.55 -0.85 -9.20
N ALA A 39 1.71 -0.47 -10.47
CA ALA A 39 2.77 -0.97 -11.35
C ALA A 39 3.39 0.23 -12.12
N ALA A 40 4.69 0.40 -11.88
CA ALA A 40 5.77 1.11 -12.56
C ALA A 40 5.55 2.38 -13.42
N ALA A 41 6.47 3.33 -13.20
CA ALA A 41 7.26 3.88 -14.30
C ALA A 41 8.76 3.87 -13.90
N PRO A 42 9.69 3.46 -14.78
CA PRO A 42 11.12 3.36 -14.51
C PRO A 42 11.79 4.73 -14.45
N GLN A 43 12.78 4.88 -13.58
CA GLN A 43 13.71 6.02 -13.55
C GLN A 43 14.66 5.96 -14.77
N PRO A 44 15.10 7.11 -15.31
CA PRO A 44 16.13 7.14 -16.34
C PRO A 44 17.48 6.74 -15.75
N ILE A 45 18.15 5.80 -16.43
CA ILE A 45 19.51 5.34 -16.16
C ILE A 45 20.49 6.53 -16.32
N PRO A 46 21.43 6.76 -15.38
CA PRO A 46 22.56 7.65 -15.66
C PRO A 46 23.42 7.01 -16.76
N ARG A 47 23.58 7.71 -17.88
CA ARG A 47 24.50 7.32 -18.96
C ARG A 47 25.92 7.29 -18.41
N CYS A 48 26.44 6.08 -18.12
CA CYS A 48 27.87 5.87 -18.08
C CYS A 48 28.42 6.16 -19.49
N SER A 49 29.18 7.25 -19.61
CA SER A 49 30.10 7.47 -20.72
C SER A 49 31.06 6.30 -20.78
N LEU A 50 30.81 5.38 -21.71
CA LEU A 50 31.70 4.30 -22.08
C LEU A 50 32.92 4.92 -22.75
N ALA A 51 33.96 5.20 -21.95
CA ALA A 51 35.28 5.47 -22.46
C ALA A 51 35.70 4.26 -23.33
N HIS A 52 35.92 4.53 -24.61
CA HIS A 52 36.52 3.58 -25.55
C HIS A 52 37.91 3.17 -25.03
N THR A 53 37.99 2.05 -24.31
CA THR A 53 39.24 1.33 -24.15
C THR A 53 39.51 0.61 -25.47
N ARG A 54 40.36 1.23 -26.30
CA ARG A 54 41.04 0.56 -27.41
C ARG A 54 41.85 -0.60 -26.83
N PHE A 55 41.29 -1.81 -26.91
CA PHE A 55 42.06 -3.02 -26.68
C PHE A 55 43.03 -3.19 -27.86
N ALA A 56 44.31 -2.95 -27.59
CA ALA A 56 45.41 -3.28 -28.47
C ALA A 56 45.37 -4.79 -28.71
N ARG A 57 45.11 -5.16 -29.97
CA ARG A 57 45.12 -6.51 -30.51
C ARG A 57 46.58 -6.92 -30.67
N THR A 58 47.21 -7.42 -29.61
CA THR A 58 48.52 -8.07 -29.73
C THR A 58 48.31 -9.45 -30.32
N GLY A 59 48.72 -9.58 -31.58
CA GLY A 59 48.77 -10.84 -32.29
C GLY A 59 49.75 -11.81 -31.63
N VAL A 60 49.33 -13.06 -31.56
CA VAL A 60 50.20 -14.21 -31.31
C VAL A 60 50.06 -15.12 -32.54
N PRO A 61 51.19 -15.58 -33.11
CA PRO A 61 51.25 -16.12 -34.45
C PRO A 61 50.73 -17.57 -34.53
N ALA A 62 50.13 -17.87 -35.68
CA ALA A 62 49.91 -19.22 -36.15
C ALA A 62 51.23 -19.90 -36.50
N PRO A 63 51.47 -21.17 -36.09
CA PRO A 63 52.36 -22.05 -36.80
C PRO A 63 51.59 -22.82 -37.87
N LEU A 64 51.90 -22.48 -39.11
CA LEU A 64 51.63 -23.25 -40.31
C LEU A 64 52.60 -24.46 -40.37
N LEU A 65 52.06 -25.58 -40.83
CA LEU A 65 52.68 -26.64 -41.65
C LEU A 65 53.46 -27.80 -41.00
N ARG A 66 53.13 -28.97 -41.61
CA ARG A 66 53.99 -30.09 -42.01
C ARG A 66 54.24 -31.20 -40.98
N ALA A 67 53.40 -32.23 -41.06
CA ALA A 67 53.85 -33.62 -40.92
C ALA A 67 53.38 -34.39 -42.16
N THR A 68 54.31 -34.62 -43.08
CA THR A 68 54.21 -35.63 -44.14
C THR A 68 54.41 -37.00 -43.52
N PHE A 69 53.41 -37.88 -43.60
CA PHE A 69 53.65 -39.32 -43.50
C PHE A 69 53.14 -40.01 -44.76
N SER A 70 54.13 -40.31 -45.61
CA SER A 70 54.07 -41.31 -46.66
C SER A 70 54.08 -42.68 -46.00
N THR A 71 53.01 -43.46 -46.16
CA THR A 71 53.06 -44.91 -46.00
C THR A 71 52.69 -45.55 -47.33
N SER A 72 53.75 -45.99 -47.98
CA SER A 72 53.80 -46.83 -49.16
C SER A 72 52.91 -48.06 -49.03
N GLN A 73 52.17 -48.29 -50.12
CA GLN A 73 51.52 -49.55 -50.43
C GLN A 73 52.54 -50.70 -50.40
N LEU A 74 52.19 -51.78 -49.69
CA LEU A 74 52.75 -53.10 -49.96
C LEU A 74 51.61 -54.11 -49.87
N ARG A 75 51.08 -54.41 -51.06
CA ARG A 75 50.10 -55.45 -51.36
C ARG A 75 50.79 -56.81 -51.11
N ARG A 76 50.40 -57.50 -50.03
CA ARG A 76 50.68 -58.94 -49.88
C ARG A 76 49.36 -59.70 -50.06
N TYR A 77 49.28 -60.43 -51.17
CA TYR A 77 48.36 -61.55 -51.32
C TYR A 77 48.91 -62.71 -50.50
N ALA A 78 48.25 -63.04 -49.39
CA ALA A 78 48.46 -64.29 -48.67
C ALA A 78 47.09 -64.96 -48.56
N ASN A 79 46.92 -66.02 -49.35
CA ASN A 79 45.83 -66.97 -49.20
C ASN A 79 46.01 -67.67 -47.84
N GLN A 80 45.13 -67.37 -46.89
CA GLN A 80 44.97 -68.20 -45.70
C GLN A 80 43.48 -68.46 -45.52
N GLU A 81 43.09 -69.66 -45.92
CA GLU A 81 41.81 -70.26 -45.57
C GLU A 81 41.73 -70.35 -44.04
N GLY A 82 40.70 -69.72 -43.45
CA GLY A 82 40.48 -69.77 -41.99
C GLY A 82 39.85 -68.49 -41.43
N VAL A 83 38.52 -68.40 -41.52
CA VAL A 83 37.61 -67.51 -40.76
C VAL A 83 37.95 -66.01 -40.80
N SER A 84 37.27 -65.28 -41.69
CA SER A 84 37.41 -63.83 -41.96
C SER A 84 37.20 -62.91 -40.72
N PRO A 85 38.25 -62.27 -40.17
CA PRO A 85 38.11 -61.23 -39.14
C PRO A 85 37.74 -59.85 -39.71
N SER A 86 37.59 -59.72 -41.04
CA SER A 86 37.31 -58.45 -41.74
C SER A 86 35.92 -57.87 -41.47
N VAL A 87 34.94 -58.71 -41.11
CA VAL A 87 33.58 -58.24 -40.82
C VAL A 87 33.53 -57.52 -39.47
N VAL A 88 34.25 -58.02 -38.46
CA VAL A 88 34.24 -57.40 -37.12
C VAL A 88 34.96 -56.05 -37.12
N SER A 89 36.07 -55.91 -37.84
CA SER A 89 36.81 -54.63 -37.91
C SER A 89 36.06 -53.53 -38.69
N ALA A 90 35.22 -53.92 -39.65
CA ALA A 90 34.36 -52.98 -40.38
C ALA A 90 33.28 -52.34 -39.48
N PHE A 91 32.83 -53.03 -38.42
CA PHE A 91 31.84 -52.50 -37.47
C PHE A 91 32.46 -51.78 -36.26
N THR A 92 33.65 -52.17 -35.81
CA THR A 92 34.25 -51.58 -34.59
C THR A 92 34.71 -50.14 -34.80
N THR A 93 35.25 -49.82 -35.99
CA THR A 93 35.74 -48.46 -36.30
C THR A 93 34.62 -47.40 -36.28
N PRO A 94 33.49 -47.55 -37.00
CA PRO A 94 32.40 -46.58 -36.94
C PRO A 94 31.73 -46.52 -35.56
N PHE A 95 31.66 -47.64 -34.83
CA PHE A 95 31.13 -47.64 -33.47
C PHE A 95 32.00 -46.83 -32.49
N SER A 96 33.33 -46.94 -32.59
CA SER A 96 34.24 -46.13 -31.77
C SER A 96 34.10 -44.64 -32.06
N GLN A 97 33.92 -44.25 -33.34
CA GLN A 97 33.65 -42.87 -33.74
C GLN A 97 32.32 -42.37 -33.21
N PHE A 98 31.26 -43.20 -33.27
CA PHE A 98 29.97 -42.88 -32.68
C PHE A 98 30.08 -42.62 -31.17
N LEU A 99 30.76 -43.49 -30.42
CA LEU A 99 30.97 -43.28 -28.99
C LEU A 99 31.78 -42.01 -28.68
N GLN A 100 32.80 -41.69 -29.49
CA GLN A 100 33.56 -40.45 -29.34
C GLN A 100 32.70 -39.21 -29.62
N ILE A 101 31.88 -39.23 -30.67
CA ILE A 101 30.94 -38.15 -31.00
C ILE A 101 29.92 -38.00 -29.88
N LEU A 102 29.33 -39.09 -29.43
CA LEU A 102 28.36 -39.10 -28.33
C LEU A 102 28.97 -38.56 -27.04
N SER A 103 30.22 -38.94 -26.72
CA SER A 103 30.96 -38.41 -25.57
C SER A 103 31.25 -36.92 -25.68
N ARG A 104 31.56 -36.41 -26.88
CA ARG A 104 31.77 -34.98 -27.11
C ARG A 104 30.46 -34.20 -26.95
N ILE A 105 29.37 -34.69 -27.55
CA ILE A 105 28.04 -34.07 -27.43
C ILE A 105 27.59 -34.05 -25.97
N SER A 106 27.73 -35.16 -25.24
CA SER A 106 27.31 -35.23 -23.83
C SER A 106 28.09 -34.25 -22.95
N ARG A 107 29.40 -34.08 -23.17
CA ARG A 107 30.19 -33.06 -22.45
C ARG A 107 29.74 -31.65 -22.79
N ILE A 108 29.49 -31.34 -24.07
CA ILE A 108 28.98 -30.01 -24.48
C ILE A 108 27.63 -29.73 -23.81
N LEU A 109 26.71 -30.70 -23.82
CA LEU A 109 25.41 -30.57 -23.15
C LEU A 109 25.54 -30.38 -21.65
N LEU A 110 26.44 -31.13 -20.99
CA LEU A 110 26.69 -30.99 -19.55
C LEU A 110 27.28 -29.62 -19.22
N PHE A 111 28.28 -29.15 -19.97
CA PHE A 111 28.86 -27.83 -19.78
C PHE A 111 27.87 -26.71 -20.10
N ALA A 112 27.02 -26.88 -21.11
CA ALA A 112 25.95 -25.94 -21.41
C ALA A 112 24.91 -25.89 -20.29
N ALA A 113 24.46 -27.05 -19.79
CA ALA A 113 23.53 -27.13 -18.66
C ALA A 113 24.10 -26.51 -17.38
N LEU A 114 25.37 -26.80 -17.07
CA LEU A 114 26.07 -26.19 -15.93
C LEU A 114 26.26 -24.67 -16.13
N GLY A 115 26.56 -24.23 -17.34
CA GLY A 115 26.65 -22.82 -17.71
C GLY A 115 25.32 -22.09 -17.49
N ILE A 116 24.22 -22.64 -17.98
CA ILE A 116 22.88 -22.09 -17.79
C ILE A 116 22.50 -22.07 -16.31
N ALA A 117 22.76 -23.16 -15.57
CA ALA A 117 22.46 -23.24 -14.14
C ALA A 117 23.27 -22.21 -13.33
N SER A 118 24.56 -22.05 -13.62
CA SER A 118 25.43 -21.08 -12.92
C SER A 118 25.05 -19.63 -13.21
N VAL A 119 24.78 -19.29 -14.48
CA VAL A 119 24.31 -17.95 -14.87
C VAL A 119 22.94 -17.66 -14.26
N GLY A 120 22.03 -18.64 -14.29
CA GLY A 120 20.70 -18.53 -13.66
C GLY A 120 20.78 -18.29 -12.15
N GLY A 121 21.60 -19.08 -11.45
CA GLY A 121 21.81 -18.91 -10.01
C GLY A 121 22.45 -17.56 -9.66
N ALA A 122 23.44 -17.11 -10.44
CA ALA A 122 24.07 -15.80 -10.25
C ALA A 122 23.08 -14.66 -10.52
N ALA A 123 22.26 -14.75 -11.57
CA ALA A 123 21.24 -13.75 -11.88
C ALA A 123 20.15 -13.69 -10.79
N TYR A 124 19.76 -14.85 -10.25
CA TYR A 124 18.81 -14.96 -9.15
C TYR A 124 19.32 -14.22 -7.90
N GLU A 125 20.53 -14.55 -7.41
CA GLU A 125 21.09 -13.88 -6.23
C GLU A 125 21.34 -12.39 -6.51
N ALA A 126 21.85 -12.03 -7.69
CA ALA A 126 22.08 -10.64 -8.07
C ALA A 126 20.79 -9.81 -8.04
N THR A 127 19.67 -10.40 -8.47
CA THR A 127 18.35 -9.75 -8.40
C THR A 127 17.95 -9.48 -6.96
N HIS A 128 18.11 -10.47 -6.09
CA HIS A 128 17.81 -10.33 -4.68
C HIS A 128 18.70 -9.28 -3.98
N GLN A 129 20.01 -9.27 -4.27
CA GLN A 129 20.94 -8.28 -3.74
C GLN A 129 20.64 -6.86 -4.26
N TYR A 130 20.25 -6.73 -5.52
CA TYR A 130 19.78 -5.46 -6.07
C TYR A 130 18.56 -4.96 -5.32
N VAL A 131 17.58 -5.83 -5.05
CA VAL A 131 16.37 -5.46 -4.30
C VAL A 131 16.71 -4.99 -2.90
N GLU A 132 17.52 -5.75 -2.16
CA GLU A 132 17.92 -5.40 -0.79
C GLU A 132 18.69 -4.06 -0.73
N HIS A 133 19.59 -3.81 -1.68
CA HIS A 133 20.47 -2.65 -1.60
C HIS A 133 19.98 -1.42 -2.37
N ARG A 134 19.13 -1.56 -3.38
CA ARG A 134 18.73 -0.46 -4.28
C ARG A 134 17.23 -0.22 -4.36
N ALA A 135 16.43 -1.28 -4.31
CA ALA A 135 15.00 -1.16 -4.63
C ALA A 135 14.12 -1.02 -3.37
N MET A 136 14.43 -1.78 -2.32
CA MET A 136 13.72 -1.71 -1.04
C MET A 136 13.96 -0.35 -0.36
N PRO A 137 12.90 0.34 0.10
CA PRO A 137 13.04 1.50 0.96
C PRO A 137 13.83 1.13 2.21
N ARG A 138 14.92 1.85 2.47
CA ARG A 138 15.69 1.68 3.70
C ARG A 138 14.97 2.43 4.81
N CYS A 139 14.60 1.73 5.88
CA CYS A 139 14.21 2.41 7.10
C CYS A 139 15.46 3.13 7.62
N ALA A 140 15.49 4.45 7.50
CA ALA A 140 16.57 5.22 8.10
C ALA A 140 16.46 5.08 9.62
N VAL A 141 17.54 4.65 10.25
CA VAL A 141 17.64 4.65 11.71
C VAL A 141 17.48 6.10 12.14
N PRO A 142 16.54 6.43 13.04
CA PRO A 142 16.39 7.79 13.51
C PRO A 142 17.74 8.24 14.06
N ALA A 143 18.30 9.29 13.49
CA ALA A 143 19.63 9.77 13.83
C ALA A 143 19.62 10.47 15.18
N THR A 144 19.32 9.78 16.28
CA THR A 144 19.17 10.31 17.65
C THR A 144 18.24 11.53 17.83
N GLY A 145 17.68 12.06 16.75
CA GLY A 145 16.84 13.22 16.71
C GLY A 145 15.40 12.84 16.98
N ASP A 146 14.72 13.71 17.70
CA ASP A 146 13.29 13.64 17.92
C ASP A 146 12.56 13.69 16.56
N ASP A 147 11.84 12.61 16.21
CA ASP A 147 10.98 12.59 15.03
C ASP A 147 9.67 13.32 15.36
N ALA A 148 9.80 14.63 15.60
CA ALA A 148 8.69 15.48 16.03
C ALA A 148 7.50 15.40 15.07
N SER A 149 7.78 15.23 13.77
CA SER A 149 6.77 15.07 12.73
C SER A 149 6.17 13.66 12.65
N GLY A 150 6.84 12.64 13.20
CA GLY A 150 6.44 11.23 13.19
C GLY A 150 6.50 10.54 11.82
N TRP A 151 7.16 11.12 10.82
CA TRP A 151 7.26 10.53 9.47
C TRP A 151 8.13 9.27 9.46
N THR A 152 9.16 9.22 10.30
CA THR A 152 10.04 8.04 10.41
C THR A 152 9.31 6.89 11.06
N ALA A 153 8.52 7.15 12.09
CA ALA A 153 7.65 6.16 12.71
C ALA A 153 6.65 5.55 11.71
N GLU A 154 5.99 6.40 10.93
CA GLU A 154 5.08 5.94 9.87
C GLU A 154 5.82 5.18 8.77
N MET A 155 6.99 5.64 8.37
CA MET A 155 7.84 4.93 7.41
C MET A 155 8.28 3.56 7.94
N ARG A 156 8.53 3.44 9.25
CA ARG A 156 8.86 2.16 9.89
C ARG A 156 7.70 1.17 9.79
N ASP A 157 6.46 1.63 9.96
CA ASP A 157 5.27 0.80 9.70
C ASP A 157 5.14 0.40 8.23
N GLU A 158 5.75 1.15 7.32
CA GLU A 158 5.81 0.89 5.88
C GLU A 158 7.11 0.19 5.41
N SER A 159 8.03 -0.06 6.33
CA SER A 159 9.28 -0.74 6.06
C SER A 159 9.07 -2.25 5.91
N TRP A 160 10.04 -2.90 5.26
CA TRP A 160 10.04 -4.37 5.12
C TRP A 160 10.86 -5.06 6.22
N GLY A 161 11.36 -4.31 7.19
CA GLY A 161 12.16 -4.80 8.31
C GLY A 161 12.64 -3.64 9.18
N PRO A 162 13.13 -3.91 10.40
CA PRO A 162 13.50 -2.87 11.37
C PRO A 162 14.76 -2.07 10.98
N THR A 163 15.55 -2.57 10.03
CA THR A 163 16.83 -1.99 9.64
C THR A 163 16.84 -1.59 8.16
N ALA A 164 17.92 -0.95 7.73
CA ALA A 164 18.16 -0.64 6.32
C ALA A 164 18.41 -1.93 5.50
N GLY A 165 17.35 -2.69 5.22
CA GLY A 165 17.41 -3.96 4.49
C GLY A 165 16.59 -5.06 5.15
N THR A 166 16.97 -6.31 4.88
CA THR A 166 16.31 -7.48 5.49
C THR A 166 17.02 -7.89 6.79
N ASP A 167 16.25 -8.25 7.83
CA ASP A 167 16.84 -8.64 9.13
C ASP A 167 17.72 -9.90 8.97
N PRO A 168 19.03 -9.85 9.30
CA PRO A 168 19.92 -11.01 9.23
C PRO A 168 19.46 -12.18 10.11
N ARG A 169 18.69 -11.92 11.18
CA ARG A 169 18.12 -12.97 12.05
C ARG A 169 17.12 -13.86 11.31
N LEU A 170 16.53 -13.41 10.20
CA LEU A 170 15.70 -14.24 9.31
C LEU A 170 16.51 -15.25 8.47
N GLY A 171 17.85 -15.22 8.59
CA GLY A 171 18.79 -16.07 7.86
C GLY A 171 18.59 -16.06 6.33
N PHE A 172 19.15 -17.05 5.63
CA PHE A 172 19.14 -17.03 4.17
C PHE A 172 17.74 -17.17 3.57
N SER A 173 16.97 -18.15 4.04
CA SER A 173 15.62 -18.45 3.53
C SER A 173 14.61 -17.34 3.79
N GLY A 174 14.54 -16.82 5.03
CA GLY A 174 13.59 -15.78 5.38
C GLY A 174 13.89 -14.45 4.68
N ARG A 175 15.17 -14.08 4.54
CA ARG A 175 15.57 -12.90 3.75
C ARG A 175 15.21 -13.04 2.27
N HIS A 176 15.47 -14.21 1.67
CA HIS A 176 15.09 -14.47 0.28
C HIS A 176 13.58 -14.40 0.08
N ALA A 177 12.80 -15.04 0.96
CA ALA A 177 11.35 -15.00 0.92
C ALA A 177 10.81 -13.56 1.05
N LEU A 178 11.36 -12.77 1.97
CA LEU A 178 11.00 -11.36 2.15
C LEU A 178 11.32 -10.50 0.93
N ARG A 179 12.49 -10.70 0.30
CA ARG A 179 12.87 -10.04 -0.95
C ARG A 179 11.98 -10.47 -2.12
N ALA A 180 11.66 -11.75 -2.21
CA ALA A 180 10.74 -12.29 -3.21
C ALA A 180 9.33 -11.68 -3.06
N ALA A 181 8.86 -11.51 -1.82
CA ALA A 181 7.60 -10.82 -1.55
C ALA A 181 7.60 -9.38 -2.05
N TRP A 182 8.68 -8.63 -1.80
CA TRP A 182 8.81 -7.28 -2.32
C TRP A 182 8.82 -7.24 -3.84
N ILE A 183 9.53 -8.17 -4.49
CA ILE A 183 9.55 -8.32 -5.95
C ILE A 183 8.13 -8.58 -6.45
N ALA A 184 7.43 -9.55 -5.87
CA ALA A 184 6.07 -9.90 -6.24
C ALA A 184 5.10 -8.71 -6.10
N LEU A 185 5.26 -7.90 -5.05
CA LEU A 185 4.41 -6.75 -4.79
C LEU A 185 4.64 -5.58 -5.77
N ASN A 186 5.90 -5.31 -6.12
CA ASN A 186 6.28 -4.09 -6.85
C ASN A 186 6.53 -4.33 -8.34
N TRP A 187 6.99 -5.52 -8.71
CA TRP A 187 7.27 -5.93 -10.09
C TRP A 187 6.20 -6.88 -10.64
N GLY A 188 5.28 -7.36 -9.78
CA GLY A 188 4.28 -8.37 -10.12
C GLY A 188 4.81 -9.79 -9.97
N GLY A 189 3.97 -10.78 -10.25
CA GLY A 189 4.30 -12.22 -10.10
C GLY A 189 5.35 -12.75 -11.08
N GLY A 190 5.87 -11.91 -11.99
CA GLY A 190 6.76 -12.32 -13.07
C GLY A 190 6.08 -13.22 -14.10
N ILE A 191 6.83 -13.62 -15.13
CA ILE A 191 6.37 -14.62 -16.10
C ILE A 191 6.40 -15.98 -15.40
N ALA A 192 5.24 -16.63 -15.26
CA ALA A 192 5.17 -17.96 -14.67
C ALA A 192 6.15 -18.92 -15.40
N PRO A 193 6.98 -19.70 -14.68
CA PRO A 193 7.93 -20.63 -15.31
C PRO A 193 7.27 -21.62 -16.27
N GLU A 194 5.98 -21.89 -16.09
CA GLU A 194 5.18 -22.74 -16.98
C GLU A 194 5.19 -22.25 -18.44
N LEU A 195 5.35 -20.94 -18.66
CA LEU A 195 5.48 -20.36 -20.00
C LEU A 195 6.86 -20.66 -20.62
N PHE A 196 7.91 -20.84 -19.82
CA PHE A 196 9.25 -21.18 -20.29
C PHE A 196 9.49 -22.68 -20.43
N PHE A 197 8.84 -23.50 -19.59
CA PHE A 197 9.05 -24.95 -19.56
C PHE A 197 7.96 -25.76 -20.26
N GLY A 198 7.10 -25.11 -21.06
CA GLY A 198 6.13 -25.80 -21.90
C GLY A 198 5.14 -26.62 -21.08
N GLY A 199 4.63 -26.05 -19.96
CA GLY A 199 3.55 -26.68 -19.19
C GLY A 199 2.42 -27.08 -20.14
N SER A 200 1.98 -28.34 -20.03
CA SER A 200 1.13 -29.16 -20.92
C SER A 200 -0.16 -28.52 -21.48
N ARG A 201 -0.11 -27.33 -22.05
CA ARG A 201 -1.17 -26.86 -22.95
C ARG A 201 -1.09 -27.71 -24.20
N ALA A 202 -2.23 -28.31 -24.53
CA ALA A 202 -2.39 -29.29 -25.59
C ALA A 202 -1.65 -28.88 -26.89
N PRO A 203 -0.96 -29.82 -27.56
CA PRO A 203 -0.25 -29.55 -28.80
C PRO A 203 -1.25 -29.09 -29.87
N GLY A 204 -1.26 -27.78 -30.17
CA GLY A 204 -2.17 -27.20 -31.16
C GLY A 204 -2.31 -25.67 -31.16
N GLN A 205 -1.84 -24.95 -30.13
CA GLN A 205 -2.02 -23.48 -30.00
C GLN A 205 -0.70 -22.69 -29.95
N LEU A 206 0.34 -23.17 -30.66
CA LEU A 206 1.70 -22.63 -30.58
C LEU A 206 1.94 -21.29 -31.33
N GLY A 207 0.94 -20.74 -32.03
CA GLY A 207 1.17 -19.67 -33.01
C GLY A 207 0.93 -18.23 -32.54
N THR A 208 -0.01 -17.99 -31.61
CA THR A 208 -0.53 -16.62 -31.38
C THR A 208 -0.36 -16.11 -29.94
N ALA A 209 -0.08 -16.98 -28.97
CA ALA A 209 0.00 -16.60 -27.55
C ALA A 209 1.38 -16.08 -27.10
N ALA A 210 2.46 -16.36 -27.84
CA ALA A 210 3.80 -15.90 -27.47
C ALA A 210 3.98 -14.37 -27.63
N GLY A 211 3.22 -13.75 -28.54
CA GLY A 211 3.22 -12.29 -28.72
C GLY A 211 2.50 -11.55 -27.59
N ASP A 212 1.46 -12.16 -27.02
CA ASP A 212 0.63 -11.54 -25.97
C ASP A 212 1.17 -11.81 -24.55
N ALA A 213 1.86 -12.94 -24.34
CA ALA A 213 2.49 -13.29 -23.06
C ALA A 213 3.71 -12.40 -22.71
N LEU A 214 4.29 -11.69 -23.69
CA LEU A 214 5.34 -10.68 -23.45
C LEU A 214 4.78 -9.29 -23.16
N SER A 215 3.45 -9.12 -23.23
CA SER A 215 2.79 -7.87 -22.87
C SER A 215 2.76 -7.74 -21.35
N LEU A 216 3.84 -7.18 -20.80
CA LEU A 216 4.06 -6.90 -19.37
C LEU A 216 2.91 -6.09 -18.72
N GLU A 217 2.06 -5.46 -19.53
CA GLU A 217 1.01 -4.53 -19.11
C GLU A 217 -0.34 -5.23 -18.81
N GLY A 218 -0.49 -6.52 -19.14
CA GLY A 218 -1.77 -7.25 -19.06
C GLY A 218 -1.88 -8.32 -17.96
N MET A 219 -0.82 -8.61 -17.22
CA MET A 219 -0.91 -9.60 -16.13
C MET A 219 -1.83 -9.09 -15.03
N PRO A 220 -2.79 -9.90 -14.56
CA PRO A 220 -3.72 -9.45 -13.54
C PRO A 220 -2.93 -9.11 -12.28
N SER A 221 -3.02 -7.86 -11.84
CA SER A 221 -2.32 -7.35 -10.65
C SER A 221 -2.57 -8.19 -9.39
N SER A 222 -3.59 -9.05 -9.39
CA SER A 222 -3.89 -10.03 -8.35
C SER A 222 -2.81 -11.09 -8.17
N ASP A 223 -2.17 -11.56 -9.24
CA ASP A 223 -1.24 -12.70 -9.16
C ASP A 223 0.03 -12.33 -8.40
N GLY A 224 0.52 -11.11 -8.60
CA GLY A 224 1.64 -10.56 -7.80
C GLY A 224 1.30 -10.43 -6.31
N LEU A 225 0.06 -10.07 -5.97
CA LEU A 225 -0.38 -9.98 -4.58
C LEU A 225 -0.47 -11.37 -3.91
N LEU A 226 -0.98 -12.38 -4.62
CA LEU A 226 -1.06 -13.75 -4.12
C LEU A 226 0.35 -14.37 -3.93
N MET A 227 1.25 -14.14 -4.87
CA MET A 227 2.66 -14.55 -4.74
C MET A 227 3.35 -13.83 -3.57
N CYS A 228 3.07 -12.53 -3.39
CA CYS A 228 3.55 -11.76 -2.24
C CYS A 228 3.03 -12.32 -0.91
N GLU A 229 1.76 -12.72 -0.84
CA GLU A 229 1.19 -13.34 0.37
C GLU A 229 1.93 -14.65 0.71
N GLY A 230 2.07 -15.57 -0.25
CA GLY A 230 2.72 -16.86 -0.01
C GLY A 230 4.19 -16.72 0.38
N THR A 231 4.91 -15.76 -0.22
CA THR A 231 6.32 -15.49 0.13
C THR A 231 6.48 -14.79 1.49
N LEU A 232 5.53 -13.93 1.90
CA LEU A 232 5.50 -13.38 3.27
C LEU A 232 5.20 -14.45 4.31
N GLN A 233 4.30 -15.39 4.02
CA GLN A 233 4.05 -16.55 4.90
C GLN A 233 5.32 -17.39 5.06
N ALA A 234 6.03 -17.71 3.98
CA ALA A 234 7.30 -18.42 4.06
C ALA A 234 8.38 -17.65 4.86
N ALA A 235 8.37 -16.31 4.80
CA ALA A 235 9.26 -15.47 5.61
C ALA A 235 8.89 -15.52 7.11
N LEU A 236 7.60 -15.48 7.44
CA LEU A 236 7.11 -15.65 8.81
C LEU A 236 7.44 -17.04 9.37
N ASP A 237 7.21 -18.12 8.61
CA ASP A 237 7.58 -19.48 9.03
C ASP A 237 9.09 -19.60 9.33
N ALA A 238 9.92 -18.95 8.51
CA ALA A 238 11.37 -18.90 8.73
C ALA A 238 11.77 -18.05 9.94
N ALA A 239 10.97 -17.03 10.28
CA ALA A 239 11.12 -16.20 11.47
C ALA A 239 10.75 -16.99 12.73
N GLU A 240 9.59 -17.67 12.71
CA GLU A 240 9.08 -18.49 13.81
C GLU A 240 10.03 -19.64 14.17
N LYS A 241 10.59 -20.31 13.16
CA LYS A 241 11.64 -21.36 13.34
C LYS A 241 12.89 -20.84 14.08
N ARG A 242 13.08 -19.52 14.12
CA ARG A 242 14.20 -18.86 14.83
C ARG A 242 13.75 -18.12 16.09
N GLY A 243 12.52 -18.32 16.54
CA GLY A 243 11.96 -17.68 17.73
C GLY A 243 11.57 -16.20 17.53
N ILE A 244 11.55 -15.70 16.29
CA ILE A 244 11.07 -14.36 15.95
C ILE A 244 9.56 -14.48 15.75
N ARG A 245 8.77 -14.18 16.78
CA ARG A 245 7.30 -14.28 16.73
C ARG A 245 6.64 -13.15 17.51
N LEU A 246 5.45 -12.76 17.07
CA LEU A 246 4.60 -11.84 17.81
C LEU A 246 3.92 -12.62 18.96
N PRO A 247 3.88 -12.10 20.19
CA PRO A 247 3.21 -12.78 21.30
C PRO A 247 1.70 -12.91 21.02
N ASP A 248 1.17 -14.12 21.08
CA ASP A 248 -0.27 -14.36 21.01
C ASP A 248 -0.91 -14.05 22.36
N ILE A 249 -1.32 -12.80 22.55
CA ILE A 249 -1.89 -12.33 23.83
C ILE A 249 -3.22 -12.98 24.13
N ALA A 250 -4.00 -13.38 23.11
CA ALA A 250 -5.23 -14.13 23.34
C ALA A 250 -4.90 -15.48 23.97
N ALA A 251 -3.91 -16.19 23.44
CA ALA A 251 -3.42 -17.44 24.02
C ALA A 251 -2.80 -17.22 25.41
N GLN A 252 -1.97 -16.19 25.59
CA GLN A 252 -1.36 -15.90 26.89
C GLN A 252 -2.41 -15.52 27.94
N ARG A 253 -3.45 -14.77 27.57
CA ARG A 253 -4.57 -14.41 28.46
C ARG A 253 -5.43 -15.63 28.80
N ALA A 254 -5.61 -16.56 27.87
CA ALA A 254 -6.30 -17.82 28.15
C ALA A 254 -5.53 -18.73 29.10
N LEU A 255 -4.19 -18.65 29.11
CA LEU A 255 -3.32 -19.41 30.00
C LEU A 255 -3.04 -18.71 31.34
N ALA A 256 -3.12 -17.37 31.37
CA ALA A 256 -2.85 -16.61 32.58
C ALA A 256 -3.98 -16.77 33.61
N ALA A 257 -3.60 -17.03 34.86
CA ALA A 257 -4.55 -16.99 35.97
C ALA A 257 -5.15 -15.58 36.10
N PRO A 258 -6.44 -15.46 36.46
CA PRO A 258 -7.07 -14.16 36.64
C PRO A 258 -6.30 -13.33 37.68
N GLY A 259 -5.74 -12.19 37.24
CA GLY A 259 -4.92 -11.30 38.06
C GLY A 259 -3.41 -11.40 37.86
N SER A 260 -2.91 -12.39 37.12
CA SER A 260 -1.48 -12.48 36.78
C SER A 260 -1.13 -11.45 35.70
N GLN A 261 -0.14 -10.60 35.97
CA GLN A 261 0.40 -9.70 34.95
C GLN A 261 1.13 -10.53 33.89
N LEU A 262 0.75 -10.33 32.64
CA LEU A 262 1.45 -10.95 31.51
C LEU A 262 2.90 -10.48 31.51
N PRO A 263 3.89 -11.39 31.36
CA PRO A 263 5.27 -10.97 31.23
C PRO A 263 5.38 -10.02 30.04
N SER A 264 5.87 -8.80 30.29
CA SER A 264 6.11 -7.79 29.27
C SER A 264 7.32 -8.21 28.42
N ALA A 265 7.13 -9.24 27.60
CA ALA A 265 8.11 -9.62 26.60
C ALA A 265 8.24 -8.48 25.59
N ALA A 266 9.48 -8.06 25.31
CA ALA A 266 9.76 -7.09 24.26
C ALA A 266 9.18 -7.61 22.93
N ILE A 267 8.42 -6.77 22.23
CA ILE A 267 7.88 -7.12 20.92
C ILE A 267 9.03 -7.11 19.93
N ASP A 268 9.17 -8.20 19.17
CA ASP A 268 10.15 -8.25 18.10
C ASP A 268 9.66 -7.42 16.90
N GLU A 269 10.34 -6.31 16.62
CA GLU A 269 10.01 -5.39 15.52
C GLU A 269 10.03 -6.08 14.14
N THR A 270 10.85 -7.13 13.95
CA THR A 270 10.87 -7.89 12.71
C THR A 270 9.58 -8.69 12.54
N ALA A 271 9.13 -9.38 13.59
CA ALA A 271 7.86 -10.10 13.56
C ALA A 271 6.69 -9.14 13.30
N LEU A 272 6.71 -7.98 13.97
CA LEU A 272 5.72 -6.93 13.82
C LEU A 272 5.66 -6.38 12.39
N ALA A 273 6.82 -6.10 11.77
CA ALA A 273 6.90 -5.61 10.39
C ALA A 273 6.39 -6.64 9.37
N LEU A 274 6.76 -7.92 9.54
CA LEU A 274 6.32 -9.01 8.66
C LEU A 274 4.80 -9.21 8.72
N GLU A 275 4.23 -9.26 9.94
CA GLU A 275 2.78 -9.39 10.14
C GLU A 275 2.02 -8.18 9.59
N THR A 276 2.53 -6.97 9.82
CA THR A 276 1.92 -5.73 9.30
C THR A 276 1.90 -5.74 7.77
N ARG A 277 2.99 -6.20 7.13
CA ARG A 277 3.07 -6.35 5.66
C ARG A 277 2.10 -7.41 5.16
N LEU A 278 2.02 -8.57 5.81
CA LEU A 278 1.10 -9.64 5.42
C LEU A 278 -0.36 -9.18 5.52
N ALA A 279 -0.75 -8.54 6.61
CA ALA A 279 -2.09 -7.98 6.78
C ALA A 279 -2.41 -6.93 5.72
N SER A 280 -1.46 -6.05 5.40
CA SER A 280 -1.64 -5.04 4.35
C SER A 280 -1.78 -5.64 2.95
N VAL A 281 -1.01 -6.68 2.62
CA VAL A 281 -1.15 -7.39 1.33
C VAL A 281 -2.52 -8.06 1.23
N ARG A 282 -2.97 -8.70 2.31
CA ARG A 282 -4.30 -9.31 2.39
C ARG A 282 -5.45 -8.31 2.26
N GLU A 283 -5.31 -7.13 2.86
CA GLU A 283 -6.24 -6.02 2.68
C GLU A 283 -6.32 -5.62 1.20
N ARG A 284 -5.18 -5.55 0.50
CA ARG A 284 -5.12 -5.22 -0.94
C ARG A 284 -5.66 -6.32 -1.86
N ILE A 285 -5.56 -7.59 -1.46
CA ILE A 285 -6.18 -8.71 -2.18
C ILE A 285 -7.70 -8.56 -2.18
N GLY A 286 -8.28 -8.09 -1.06
CA GLY A 286 -9.69 -7.69 -0.99
C GLY A 286 -10.71 -8.83 -1.07
N THR A 287 -10.27 -10.10 -1.15
CA THR A 287 -11.18 -11.25 -1.07
C THR A 287 -11.68 -11.41 0.37
N PRO A 288 -12.90 -11.94 0.61
CA PRO A 288 -13.42 -12.10 1.97
C PRO A 288 -12.50 -12.92 2.89
N THR A 289 -11.83 -13.95 2.34
CA THR A 289 -10.86 -14.78 3.08
C THR A 289 -9.59 -14.01 3.42
N ALA A 290 -9.05 -13.24 2.46
CA ALA A 290 -7.88 -12.41 2.70
C ALA A 290 -8.20 -11.30 3.72
N LEU A 291 -9.35 -10.62 3.58
CA LEU A 291 -9.80 -9.59 4.53
C LEU A 291 -9.97 -10.14 5.95
N ALA A 292 -10.54 -11.35 6.12
CA ALA A 292 -10.60 -12.00 7.43
C ALA A 292 -9.21 -12.28 8.00
N GLY A 293 -8.26 -12.72 7.16
CA GLY A 293 -6.86 -12.90 7.53
C GLY A 293 -6.14 -11.58 7.86
N ALA A 294 -6.47 -10.48 7.18
CA ALA A 294 -5.97 -9.14 7.47
C ALA A 294 -6.48 -8.64 8.83
N LEU A 295 -7.78 -8.81 9.09
CA LEU A 295 -8.42 -8.48 10.37
C LEU A 295 -7.72 -9.22 11.52
N ALA A 296 -7.51 -10.54 11.38
CA ALA A 296 -6.82 -11.34 12.39
C ALA A 296 -5.37 -10.86 12.63
N GLY A 297 -4.62 -10.55 11.57
CA GLY A 297 -3.26 -10.03 11.67
C GLY A 297 -3.20 -8.67 12.36
N TYR A 298 -4.05 -7.71 11.95
CA TYR A 298 -4.12 -6.39 12.58
C TYR A 298 -4.57 -6.44 14.03
N THR A 299 -5.50 -7.33 14.40
CA THR A 299 -5.92 -7.51 15.79
C THR A 299 -4.78 -8.04 16.65
N ARG A 300 -4.03 -9.03 16.15
CA ARG A 300 -2.84 -9.55 16.85
C ARG A 300 -1.80 -8.47 17.10
N ILE A 301 -1.55 -7.63 16.09
CA ILE A 301 -0.63 -6.48 16.18
C ILE A 301 -1.14 -5.44 17.20
N TYR A 302 -2.43 -5.11 17.14
CA TYR A 302 -3.05 -4.17 18.06
C TYR A 302 -2.96 -4.65 19.50
N ASP A 303 -3.33 -5.91 19.77
CA ASP A 303 -3.24 -6.49 21.11
C ASP A 303 -1.80 -6.51 21.62
N ALA A 304 -0.84 -6.89 20.75
CA ALA A 304 0.58 -6.89 21.06
C ALA A 304 1.02 -5.52 21.58
N LEU A 305 0.77 -4.48 20.79
CA LEU A 305 1.14 -3.11 21.13
C LEU A 305 0.33 -2.56 22.33
N ALA A 306 -0.94 -2.91 22.48
CA ALA A 306 -1.77 -2.42 23.58
C ALA A 306 -1.39 -3.02 24.94
N SER A 307 -0.72 -4.19 24.94
CA SER A 307 -0.25 -4.84 26.17
C SER A 307 1.00 -4.20 26.80
N GLN A 308 1.72 -3.37 26.05
CA GLN A 308 2.91 -2.68 26.57
C GLN A 308 2.48 -1.53 27.49
N SER A 309 3.03 -1.50 28.71
CA SER A 309 2.57 -0.64 29.81
C SER A 309 2.91 0.86 29.66
N SER A 310 3.78 1.23 28.72
CA SER A 310 4.20 2.62 28.49
C SER A 310 3.98 3.02 27.03
N ALA A 311 2.76 3.49 26.72
CA ALA A 311 2.45 3.99 25.39
C ALA A 311 3.15 5.34 25.17
N SER A 312 4.26 5.34 24.43
CA SER A 312 4.81 6.57 23.87
C SER A 312 3.77 7.26 22.97
N GLN A 313 3.91 8.55 22.71
CA GLN A 313 3.03 9.25 21.76
C GLN A 313 3.05 8.61 20.36
N GLU A 314 4.21 8.09 19.94
CA GLU A 314 4.37 7.32 18.70
C GLU A 314 3.51 6.05 18.72
N GLN A 315 3.59 5.28 19.81
CA GLN A 315 2.81 4.06 19.99
C GLN A 315 1.31 4.36 20.06
N LYS A 316 0.92 5.44 20.73
CA LYS A 316 -0.47 5.92 20.75
C LYS A 316 -0.97 6.23 19.33
N ALA A 317 -0.21 6.98 18.55
CA ALA A 317 -0.54 7.27 17.15
C ALA A 317 -0.63 5.99 16.29
N ARG A 318 0.25 5.01 16.55
CA ARG A 318 0.22 3.70 15.89
C ARG A 318 -1.02 2.89 16.24
N LEU A 319 -1.42 2.84 17.52
CA LEU A 319 -2.65 2.18 17.97
C LEU A 319 -3.90 2.82 17.37
N VAL A 320 -3.94 4.16 17.27
CA VAL A 320 -5.04 4.88 16.61
C VAL A 320 -5.13 4.49 15.13
N ARG A 321 -4.00 4.47 14.40
CA ARG A 321 -3.96 4.02 12.99
C ARG A 321 -4.42 2.57 12.83
N LEU A 322 -3.96 1.67 13.70
CA LEU A 322 -4.35 0.25 13.67
C LEU A 322 -5.84 0.06 13.95
N ALA A 323 -6.40 0.78 14.94
CA ALA A 323 -7.84 0.77 15.21
C ALA A 323 -8.63 1.32 14.00
N GLY A 324 -8.14 2.38 13.36
CA GLY A 324 -8.71 2.89 12.10
C GLY A 324 -8.70 1.84 10.99
N ARG A 325 -7.59 1.12 10.81
CA ARG A 325 -7.46 0.02 9.84
C ARG A 325 -8.41 -1.13 10.14
N LEU A 326 -8.48 -1.58 11.40
CA LEU A 326 -9.44 -2.60 11.83
C LEU A 326 -10.87 -2.20 11.48
N GLY A 327 -11.23 -0.94 11.76
CA GLY A 327 -12.53 -0.39 11.37
C GLY A 327 -12.79 -0.46 9.87
N SER A 328 -11.83 -0.05 9.05
CA SER A 328 -11.95 -0.09 7.59
C SER A 328 -12.06 -1.52 7.03
N VAL A 329 -11.31 -2.48 7.56
CA VAL A 329 -11.35 -3.89 7.15
C VAL A 329 -12.66 -4.54 7.57
N SER A 330 -13.14 -4.29 8.80
CA SER A 330 -14.47 -4.73 9.23
C SER A 330 -15.59 -4.15 8.36
N ALA A 331 -15.47 -2.88 7.93
CA ALA A 331 -16.43 -2.28 7.01
C ALA A 331 -16.43 -3.00 5.65
N ALA A 332 -15.24 -3.32 5.11
CA ALA A 332 -15.10 -4.06 3.85
C ALA A 332 -15.64 -5.50 3.93
N LEU A 333 -15.63 -6.12 5.12
CA LEU A 333 -16.26 -7.41 5.39
C LEU A 333 -17.80 -7.33 5.58
N GLY A 334 -18.39 -6.13 5.54
CA GLY A 334 -19.81 -5.91 5.82
C GLY A 334 -20.16 -5.92 7.31
N GLN A 335 -19.17 -5.96 8.21
CA GLN A 335 -19.35 -5.94 9.67
C GLN A 335 -19.48 -4.50 10.18
N ARG A 336 -20.53 -3.80 9.77
CA ARG A 336 -20.72 -2.36 10.03
C ARG A 336 -20.62 -1.98 11.51
N ALA A 337 -21.27 -2.71 12.40
CA ALA A 337 -21.29 -2.40 13.83
C ALA A 337 -19.90 -2.54 14.48
N GLU A 338 -19.13 -3.53 14.04
CA GLU A 338 -17.75 -3.72 14.50
C GLU A 338 -16.83 -2.63 13.93
N ALA A 339 -17.02 -2.27 12.66
CA ALA A 339 -16.31 -1.18 12.02
C ALA A 339 -16.47 0.14 12.78
N GLU A 340 -17.72 0.51 13.09
CA GLU A 340 -18.06 1.70 13.87
C GLU A 340 -17.40 1.67 15.25
N ARG A 341 -17.48 0.53 15.96
CA ARG A 341 -16.85 0.37 17.27
C ARG A 341 -15.34 0.61 17.23
N TRP A 342 -14.63 0.06 16.25
CA TRP A 342 -13.18 0.25 16.10
C TRP A 342 -12.82 1.69 15.75
N LEU A 343 -13.61 2.34 14.88
CA LEU A 343 -13.40 3.74 14.51
C LEU A 343 -13.63 4.66 15.70
N LEU A 344 -14.71 4.49 16.47
CA LEU A 344 -14.95 5.25 17.69
C LEU A 344 -13.89 4.97 18.76
N SER A 345 -13.42 3.73 18.88
CA SER A 345 -12.29 3.38 19.76
C SER A 345 -11.03 4.15 19.37
N SER A 346 -10.75 4.30 18.08
CA SER A 346 -9.60 5.09 17.62
C SER A 346 -9.69 6.57 18.02
N LEU A 347 -10.90 7.17 18.00
CA LEU A 347 -11.13 8.53 18.47
C LEU A 347 -10.96 8.65 19.99
N HIS A 348 -11.42 7.65 20.72
CA HIS A 348 -11.26 7.59 22.17
C HIS A 348 -9.78 7.48 22.56
N LEU A 349 -9.03 6.59 21.91
CA LEU A 349 -7.59 6.45 22.08
C LEU A 349 -6.85 7.76 21.78
N ALA A 350 -7.27 8.51 20.77
CA ALA A 350 -6.68 9.81 20.46
C ALA A 350 -6.99 10.89 21.51
N GLY A 351 -7.95 10.67 22.42
CA GLY A 351 -8.43 11.68 23.36
C GLY A 351 -9.39 12.68 22.73
N ALA A 352 -10.07 12.29 21.64
CA ALA A 352 -10.97 13.14 20.86
C ALA A 352 -12.48 12.87 21.04
N PRO A 353 -13.01 12.26 22.14
CA PRO A 353 -14.46 12.00 22.23
C PRO A 353 -15.29 13.30 22.28
N ALA A 354 -14.72 14.38 22.82
CA ALA A 354 -15.37 15.69 22.88
C ALA A 354 -15.70 16.27 21.49
N LEU A 355 -14.90 15.95 20.46
CA LEU A 355 -15.15 16.42 19.09
C LEU A 355 -16.47 15.88 18.50
N LEU A 356 -16.97 14.76 19.04
CA LEU A 356 -18.25 14.18 18.63
C LEU A 356 -19.37 14.51 19.62
N ALA A 357 -19.10 14.62 20.92
CA ALA A 357 -20.12 14.94 21.93
C ALA A 357 -20.80 16.30 21.68
N ASP A 358 -20.04 17.32 21.28
CA ASP A 358 -20.57 18.63 20.92
C ASP A 358 -21.59 18.57 19.75
N THR A 359 -21.59 17.46 18.99
CA THR A 359 -22.53 17.25 17.87
C THR A 359 -23.83 16.55 18.28
N GLU A 360 -23.85 15.79 19.37
CA GLU A 360 -25.06 15.11 19.86
C GLU A 360 -25.99 16.09 20.60
N ASP A 361 -25.44 16.97 21.42
CA ASP A 361 -26.23 18.01 22.10
C ASP A 361 -26.80 19.03 21.09
N ALA A 362 -26.06 19.31 20.01
CA ALA A 362 -26.54 20.10 18.87
C ALA A 362 -27.61 19.38 18.03
N GLN A 363 -27.85 18.08 18.27
CA GLN A 363 -28.87 17.29 17.60
C GLN A 363 -30.22 17.34 18.32
N ALA A 364 -30.19 17.52 19.65
CA ALA A 364 -31.38 17.76 20.46
C ALA A 364 -31.95 19.18 20.25
N ALA A 365 -31.09 20.13 19.90
CA ALA A 365 -31.52 21.45 19.44
C ALA A 365 -31.63 21.45 17.91
N SER A 366 -32.83 21.64 17.36
CA SER A 366 -33.14 21.87 15.94
C SER A 366 -32.31 22.98 15.22
N ASN A 367 -31.34 23.60 15.90
CA ASN A 367 -30.50 24.70 15.47
C ASN A 367 -29.21 24.26 14.73
N VAL A 368 -29.32 23.34 13.77
CA VAL A 368 -28.25 23.03 12.79
C VAL A 368 -27.83 24.28 11.97
N GLN A 369 -28.69 25.31 11.96
CA GLN A 369 -28.53 26.58 11.26
C GLN A 369 -27.31 27.40 11.71
N GLY A 370 -26.85 27.25 12.97
CA GLY A 370 -25.64 27.94 13.45
C GLY A 370 -24.33 27.24 13.07
N ALA A 371 -24.36 25.91 12.94
CA ALA A 371 -23.17 25.11 12.65
C ALA A 371 -22.82 25.05 11.16
N LEU A 372 -23.79 25.26 10.27
CA LEU A 372 -23.62 25.30 8.81
C LEU A 372 -23.44 26.72 8.24
N LYS A 373 -23.66 27.76 9.05
CA LYS A 373 -23.21 29.14 8.75
C LYS A 373 -21.69 29.27 8.94
N ILE A 374 -20.96 28.25 8.50
CA ILE A 374 -19.55 28.37 8.17
C ILE A 374 -19.58 29.17 6.87
N ASP A 375 -19.63 30.50 7.01
CA ASP A 375 -19.36 31.39 5.88
C ASP A 375 -18.08 30.85 5.22
N ALA A 376 -18.15 30.55 3.92
CA ALA A 376 -16.97 30.20 3.13
C ALA A 376 -15.86 31.17 3.55
N PRO A 377 -14.69 30.68 4.03
CA PRO A 377 -13.84 31.45 4.93
C PRO A 377 -13.34 32.70 4.20
N ARG A 378 -14.02 33.81 4.45
CA ARG A 378 -13.50 35.14 4.16
C ARG A 378 -12.42 35.34 5.21
N ALA A 379 -11.17 35.37 4.78
CA ALA A 379 -10.03 35.68 5.62
C ALA A 379 -10.36 36.90 6.48
N SER A 380 -10.08 36.81 7.79
CA SER A 380 -10.22 37.88 8.80
C SER A 380 -11.50 37.91 9.64
N SER A 381 -11.66 36.94 10.55
CA SER A 381 -12.03 37.22 11.94
C SER A 381 -11.74 36.00 12.80
N VAL A 382 -10.66 36.04 13.59
CA VAL A 382 -10.34 34.99 14.56
C VAL A 382 -11.28 35.18 15.75
N PRO A 383 -12.19 34.22 16.06
CA PRO A 383 -13.00 34.32 17.26
C PRO A 383 -12.12 34.10 18.50
N SER A 384 -12.15 35.07 19.42
CA SER A 384 -11.56 34.95 20.76
C SER A 384 -12.36 33.95 21.59
N ALA A 385 -12.02 32.66 21.50
CA ALA A 385 -12.58 31.62 22.35
C ALA A 385 -11.89 31.63 23.71
N SER A 386 -12.49 32.32 24.67
CA SER A 386 -12.11 32.31 26.09
C SER A 386 -12.89 31.21 26.82
N THR A 387 -12.43 29.96 26.72
CA THR A 387 -12.86 28.89 27.64
C THR A 387 -11.65 28.06 28.05
N SER A 388 -11.32 28.18 29.34
CA SER A 388 -10.23 27.50 30.06
C SER A 388 -10.50 26.00 30.23
N ALA A 389 -10.75 25.27 29.14
CA ALA A 389 -10.63 23.82 29.13
C ALA A 389 -9.13 23.49 29.08
N ALA A 390 -8.65 22.70 30.06
CA ALA A 390 -7.26 22.28 30.19
C ALA A 390 -6.64 22.00 28.83
N ALA A 391 -5.56 22.74 28.50
CA ALA A 391 -4.94 22.68 27.19
C ALA A 391 -4.72 21.20 26.81
N PRO A 392 -5.36 20.71 25.73
CA PRO A 392 -5.16 19.33 25.30
C PRO A 392 -3.66 19.15 25.10
N THR A 393 -3.10 18.14 25.77
CA THR A 393 -1.71 17.72 25.60
C THR A 393 -1.38 17.76 24.11
N GLU A 394 -0.33 18.50 23.75
CA GLU A 394 0.02 18.81 22.36
C GLU A 394 0.01 17.53 21.53
N ALA A 395 -1.02 17.39 20.68
CA ALA A 395 -1.17 16.22 19.83
C ALA A 395 -0.01 16.19 18.84
N SER A 396 0.74 15.09 18.81
CA SER A 396 1.81 14.95 17.83
C SER A 396 1.24 14.96 16.41
N PRO A 397 1.97 15.49 15.42
CA PRO A 397 1.56 15.45 14.01
C PRO A 397 1.13 14.06 13.53
N ALA A 398 1.83 12.99 13.93
CA ALA A 398 1.43 11.61 13.61
C ALA A 398 0.10 11.21 14.25
N LEU A 399 -0.18 11.64 15.48
CA LEU A 399 -1.48 11.39 16.12
C LEU A 399 -2.60 12.14 15.39
N THR A 400 -2.36 13.39 14.99
CA THR A 400 -3.33 14.15 14.18
C THR A 400 -3.60 13.45 12.84
N ARG A 401 -2.57 12.97 12.14
CA ARG A 401 -2.74 12.23 10.89
C ARG A 401 -3.55 10.96 11.06
N ALA A 402 -3.25 10.20 12.12
CA ALA A 402 -3.99 9.01 12.50
C ALA A 402 -5.48 9.31 12.76
N LEU A 403 -5.75 10.35 13.56
CA LEU A 403 -7.09 10.78 13.94
C LEU A 403 -7.93 11.21 12.73
N VAL A 404 -7.36 12.04 11.86
CA VAL A 404 -8.03 12.50 10.64
C VAL A 404 -8.32 11.33 9.69
N ALA A 405 -7.39 10.39 9.53
CA ALA A 405 -7.62 9.19 8.72
C ALA A 405 -8.78 8.33 9.26
N SER A 406 -8.88 8.20 10.59
CA SER A 406 -10.02 7.54 11.24
C SER A 406 -11.34 8.28 11.02
N LEU A 407 -11.35 9.62 11.13
CA LEU A 407 -12.56 10.42 10.88
C LEU A 407 -13.02 10.32 9.42
N ILE A 408 -12.09 10.32 8.46
CA ILE A 408 -12.41 10.09 7.04
C ILE A 408 -13.04 8.72 6.86
N SER A 409 -12.46 7.68 7.46
CA SER A 409 -12.99 6.30 7.40
C SER A 409 -14.38 6.19 8.05
N LEU A 410 -14.60 6.88 9.17
CA LEU A 410 -15.91 6.96 9.83
C LEU A 410 -16.95 7.70 9.00
N SER A 411 -16.55 8.80 8.35
CA SER A 411 -17.44 9.52 7.43
C SER A 411 -17.84 8.66 6.23
N ALA A 412 -16.89 7.89 5.66
CA ALA A 412 -17.17 6.97 4.57
C ALA A 412 -18.10 5.83 5.02
N LEU A 413 -17.92 5.32 6.24
CA LEU A 413 -18.84 4.35 6.83
C LEU A 413 -20.26 4.92 6.92
N TYR A 414 -20.44 6.14 7.43
CA TYR A 414 -21.76 6.76 7.51
C TYR A 414 -22.35 7.18 6.15
N ALA A 415 -21.51 7.48 5.16
CA ALA A 415 -21.96 7.77 3.81
C ALA A 415 -22.55 6.53 3.10
N THR A 416 -22.14 5.32 3.51
CA THR A 416 -22.73 4.07 3.02
C THR A 416 -23.99 3.70 3.80
N ALA A 417 -25.08 3.46 3.08
CA ALA A 417 -26.34 3.02 3.67
C ALA A 417 -26.20 1.61 4.27
N PRO A 418 -26.78 1.35 5.46
CA PRO A 418 -26.74 0.02 6.05
C PRO A 418 -27.50 -1.00 5.19
N PRO A 419 -27.00 -2.24 5.05
CA PRO A 419 -27.68 -3.27 4.28
C PRO A 419 -29.07 -3.53 4.85
N GLY A 420 -30.09 -3.51 4.00
CA GLY A 420 -31.49 -3.71 4.39
C GLY A 420 -32.25 -2.43 4.78
N SER A 421 -31.62 -1.26 4.74
CA SER A 421 -32.32 0.01 4.94
C SER A 421 -33.02 0.45 3.65
N THR A 422 -34.29 0.11 3.49
CA THR A 422 -35.09 0.45 2.30
C THR A 422 -35.81 1.80 2.40
N GLY A 423 -35.72 2.48 3.55
CA GLY A 423 -36.38 3.77 3.78
C GLY A 423 -35.49 4.97 3.50
N ASP A 424 -35.97 5.92 2.70
CA ASP A 424 -35.30 7.18 2.37
C ASP A 424 -34.84 7.97 3.61
N ASP A 425 -35.60 7.89 4.69
CA ASP A 425 -35.28 8.59 5.96
C ASP A 425 -33.99 8.07 6.60
N SER A 426 -33.73 6.76 6.52
CA SER A 426 -32.54 6.16 7.11
C SER A 426 -31.26 6.61 6.41
N GLY A 427 -31.28 6.68 5.07
CA GLY A 427 -30.14 7.16 4.29
C GLY A 427 -29.85 8.64 4.53
N ARG A 428 -30.89 9.47 4.71
CA ARG A 428 -30.73 10.88 5.06
C ARG A 428 -30.09 11.06 6.42
N VAL A 429 -30.52 10.29 7.43
CA VAL A 429 -29.92 10.33 8.76
C VAL A 429 -28.43 9.96 8.67
N THR A 430 -28.08 8.88 7.99
CA THR A 430 -26.67 8.45 7.87
C THR A 430 -25.81 9.44 7.10
N LEU A 431 -26.31 10.01 6.00
CA LEU A 431 -25.61 11.08 5.27
C LEU A 431 -25.44 12.35 6.10
N SER A 432 -26.44 12.73 6.90
CA SER A 432 -26.33 13.87 7.80
C SER A 432 -25.28 13.65 8.89
N THR A 433 -25.16 12.43 9.41
CA THR A 433 -24.10 12.03 10.35
C THR A 433 -22.74 12.07 9.67
N ALA A 434 -22.62 11.58 8.43
CA ALA A 434 -21.39 11.65 7.65
C ALA A 434 -20.91 13.11 7.47
N LEU A 435 -21.82 14.02 7.10
CA LEU A 435 -21.52 15.45 6.95
C LEU A 435 -20.98 16.07 8.24
N ARG A 436 -21.56 15.71 9.39
CA ARG A 436 -21.07 16.21 10.69
C ARG A 436 -19.66 15.73 10.99
N VAL A 437 -19.39 14.45 10.78
CA VAL A 437 -18.04 13.89 10.96
C VAL A 437 -17.03 14.58 10.04
N GLN A 438 -17.40 14.85 8.78
CA GLN A 438 -16.56 15.58 7.83
C GLN A 438 -16.27 17.02 8.30
N ILE A 439 -17.28 17.75 8.78
CA ILE A 439 -17.12 19.11 9.28
C ILE A 439 -16.23 19.12 10.54
N SER A 440 -16.41 18.18 11.46
CA SER A 440 -15.55 18.05 12.64
C SER A 440 -14.09 17.75 12.25
N ALA A 441 -13.88 16.91 11.23
CA ALA A 441 -12.55 16.63 10.69
C ALA A 441 -11.90 17.87 10.05
N LEU A 442 -12.67 18.67 9.28
CA LEU A 442 -12.19 19.94 8.70
C LEU A 442 -11.81 20.96 9.78
N ARG A 443 -12.62 21.09 10.83
CA ARG A 443 -12.30 21.98 11.97
C ARG A 443 -11.00 21.59 12.65
N LEU A 444 -10.81 20.29 12.89
CA LEU A 444 -9.58 19.76 13.46
C LEU A 444 -8.37 20.05 12.55
N LEU A 445 -8.47 19.78 11.25
CA LEU A 445 -7.40 20.03 10.28
C LEU A 445 -7.00 21.51 10.23
N ARG A 446 -7.99 22.41 10.18
CA ARG A 446 -7.75 23.86 10.12
C ARG A 446 -7.13 24.38 11.42
N ALA A 447 -7.55 23.86 12.56
CA ALA A 447 -6.94 24.18 13.85
C ALA A 447 -5.48 23.72 13.92
N ASP A 448 -5.17 22.51 13.42
CA ASP A 448 -3.80 21.99 13.38
C ASP A 448 -2.91 22.71 12.35
N ALA A 449 -3.49 23.13 11.21
CA ALA A 449 -2.80 23.94 10.22
C ALA A 449 -2.43 25.32 10.79
N ALA A 450 -3.34 25.97 11.52
CA ALA A 450 -3.06 27.23 12.21
C ALA A 450 -1.96 27.06 13.27
N ARG A 451 -2.00 25.96 14.05
CA ARG A 451 -0.95 25.64 15.02
C ARG A 451 0.41 25.42 14.35
N SER A 452 0.44 24.67 13.26
CA SER A 452 1.66 24.39 12.49
C SER A 452 2.26 25.67 11.88
N ALA A 453 1.43 26.61 11.45
CA ALA A 453 1.88 27.91 10.94
C ALA A 453 2.59 28.75 12.01
N LEU A 454 2.14 28.70 13.27
CA LEU A 454 2.78 29.39 14.40
C LEU A 454 4.15 28.79 14.76
N VAL A 455 4.33 27.48 14.61
CA VAL A 455 5.61 26.81 14.89
C VAL A 455 6.65 27.13 13.80
N THR A 456 6.21 27.42 12.58
CA THR A 456 7.11 27.60 11.43
C THR A 456 7.76 28.98 11.37
N THR A 457 7.37 29.95 12.21
CA THR A 457 8.04 31.27 12.25
C THR A 457 9.47 31.14 12.76
N PRO A 458 10.49 31.34 11.90
CA PRO A 458 11.88 31.10 12.28
C PRO A 458 12.34 32.19 13.24
N ASN A 459 12.46 31.85 14.53
CA ASN A 459 13.25 32.67 15.44
C ASN A 459 14.71 32.59 14.99
N SER A 460 15.20 33.70 14.43
CA SER A 460 16.56 33.84 13.95
C SER A 460 17.55 33.60 15.09
N ASN A 461 18.52 32.71 14.83
CA ASN A 461 19.79 32.48 15.54
C ASN A 461 19.86 31.14 16.29
N ALA A 462 20.76 30.28 15.81
CA ALA A 462 21.31 29.06 16.42
C ALA A 462 20.56 27.72 16.24
N ALA A 463 20.69 27.11 15.04
CA ALA A 463 20.95 25.68 14.79
C ALA A 463 20.60 25.29 13.33
N ALA A 464 21.40 25.75 12.36
CA ALA A 464 21.00 25.77 10.94
C ALA A 464 20.88 24.40 10.22
N ALA A 465 21.35 23.28 10.78
CA ALA A 465 21.38 21.99 10.07
C ALA A 465 20.32 20.98 10.56
N SER A 466 20.23 20.71 11.87
CA SER A 466 19.19 19.84 12.44
C SER A 466 17.80 20.49 12.35
N ALA A 467 17.72 21.82 12.33
CA ALA A 467 16.48 22.54 12.10
C ALA A 467 15.91 22.30 10.70
N ASN A 468 16.74 22.05 9.68
CA ASN A 468 16.26 21.92 8.29
C ASN A 468 15.47 20.62 8.07
N ALA A 469 15.96 19.48 8.54
CA ALA A 469 15.24 18.20 8.40
C ALA A 469 13.90 18.20 9.16
N SER A 470 13.89 18.81 10.35
CA SER A 470 12.65 19.03 11.11
C SER A 470 11.70 19.99 10.39
N ALA A 471 12.23 21.07 9.79
CA ALA A 471 11.44 22.04 9.02
C ALA A 471 10.83 21.42 7.76
N ASP A 472 11.55 20.56 7.04
CA ASP A 472 11.01 19.87 5.86
C ASP A 472 9.93 18.85 6.25
N GLY A 473 10.11 18.14 7.38
CA GLY A 473 9.07 17.28 7.96
C GLY A 473 7.81 18.05 8.37
N ALA A 474 7.96 19.21 9.02
CA ALA A 474 6.85 20.10 9.39
C ALA A 474 6.15 20.69 8.16
N ARG A 475 6.92 21.09 7.13
CA ARG A 475 6.39 21.57 5.86
C ARG A 475 5.61 20.47 5.14
N LEU A 476 6.11 19.24 5.15
CA LEU A 476 5.41 18.10 4.58
C LEU A 476 4.10 17.81 5.33
N HIS A 477 4.09 17.96 6.66
CA HIS A 477 2.87 17.87 7.47
C HIS A 477 1.86 18.96 7.09
N ALA A 478 2.28 20.21 6.90
CA ALA A 478 1.40 21.27 6.43
C ALA A 478 0.79 20.97 5.04
N LEU A 479 1.58 20.44 4.10
CA LEU A 479 1.09 19.99 2.80
C LEU A 479 0.15 18.79 2.92
N TRP A 480 0.41 17.88 3.86
CA TRP A 480 -0.48 16.76 4.17
C TRP A 480 -1.84 17.26 4.69
N LEU A 481 -1.85 18.25 5.59
CA LEU A 481 -3.07 18.86 6.12
C LEU A 481 -3.89 19.51 5.00
N ALA A 482 -3.24 20.29 4.13
CA ALA A 482 -3.89 20.92 2.98
C ALA A 482 -4.49 19.89 2.01
N GLN A 483 -3.79 18.77 1.78
CA GLN A 483 -4.30 17.69 0.95
C GLN A 483 -5.55 17.03 1.55
N HIS A 484 -5.58 16.81 2.87
CA HIS A 484 -6.73 16.19 3.53
C HIS A 484 -7.90 17.16 3.69
N ASP A 485 -7.64 18.47 3.80
CA ASP A 485 -8.69 19.50 3.71
C ASP A 485 -9.33 19.48 2.31
N ALA A 486 -8.54 19.34 1.24
CA ALA A 486 -9.06 19.18 -0.11
C ALA A 486 -9.94 17.93 -0.29
N VAL A 487 -9.48 16.76 0.20
CA VAL A 487 -10.25 15.52 0.14
C VAL A 487 -11.55 15.61 0.93
N LEU A 488 -11.53 16.20 2.12
CA LEU A 488 -12.74 16.40 2.91
C LEU A 488 -13.68 17.42 2.27
N GLY A 489 -13.17 18.49 1.67
CA GLY A 489 -13.97 19.44 0.89
C GLY A 489 -14.71 18.75 -0.26
N LEU A 490 -14.04 17.83 -0.96
CA LEU A 490 -14.65 16.96 -1.98
C LEU A 490 -15.79 16.11 -1.39
N HIS A 491 -15.54 15.39 -0.29
CA HIS A 491 -16.56 14.56 0.35
C HIS A 491 -17.76 15.36 0.87
N VAL A 492 -17.52 16.57 1.40
CA VAL A 492 -18.58 17.49 1.83
C VAL A 492 -19.43 17.92 0.64
N ALA A 493 -18.80 18.30 -0.48
CA ALA A 493 -19.50 18.68 -1.69
C ALA A 493 -20.41 17.56 -2.21
N GLU A 494 -19.92 16.32 -2.23
CA GLU A 494 -20.68 15.13 -2.63
C GLU A 494 -21.83 14.82 -1.66
N THR A 495 -21.57 14.91 -0.35
CA THR A 495 -22.57 14.63 0.68
C THR A 495 -23.70 15.66 0.66
N LEU A 496 -23.37 16.95 0.48
CA LEU A 496 -24.36 18.02 0.30
C LEU A 496 -25.20 17.80 -0.97
N TRP A 497 -24.55 17.42 -2.07
CA TRP A 497 -25.24 17.08 -3.31
C TRP A 497 -26.21 15.90 -3.13
N ALA A 498 -25.76 14.82 -2.50
CA ALA A 498 -26.59 13.64 -2.23
C ALA A 498 -27.80 13.97 -1.32
N LEU A 499 -27.59 14.79 -0.28
CA LEU A 499 -28.66 15.26 0.59
C LEU A 499 -29.69 16.13 -0.16
N GLY A 500 -29.24 17.00 -1.07
CA GLY A 500 -30.11 17.82 -1.92
C GLY A 500 -30.90 17.01 -2.95
N ALA A 501 -30.22 16.04 -3.61
CA ALA A 501 -30.82 15.19 -4.64
C ALA A 501 -31.93 14.27 -4.10
N ALA A 502 -31.81 13.81 -2.86
CA ALA A 502 -32.79 12.95 -2.21
C ALA A 502 -34.15 13.64 -1.93
N SER A 503 -34.36 14.92 -2.30
CA SER A 503 -35.46 15.75 -1.83
C SER A 503 -36.36 16.40 -2.91
N PRO A 504 -37.14 15.62 -3.68
CA PRO A 504 -38.11 16.20 -4.63
C PRO A 504 -39.51 16.48 -4.07
N SER A 505 -39.99 15.82 -2.99
CA SER A 505 -41.44 15.84 -2.65
C SER A 505 -41.86 15.86 -1.17
N SER A 506 -40.97 15.82 -0.18
CA SER A 506 -41.38 15.78 1.24
C SER A 506 -41.48 17.17 1.88
N GLY A 507 -42.56 17.41 2.63
CA GLY A 507 -42.85 18.71 3.29
C GLY A 507 -41.76 19.22 4.24
N ILE A 508 -40.84 18.36 4.69
CA ILE A 508 -39.66 18.74 5.50
C ILE A 508 -38.65 19.56 4.66
N ALA A 509 -38.60 19.31 3.35
CA ALA A 509 -37.81 20.13 2.43
C ALA A 509 -38.33 21.58 2.41
N SER A 510 -39.63 21.80 2.58
CA SER A 510 -40.18 23.15 2.67
C SER A 510 -39.77 23.86 3.97
N ALA A 511 -39.55 23.13 5.06
CA ALA A 511 -39.05 23.67 6.33
C ALA A 511 -37.54 24.01 6.24
N LEU A 512 -36.71 23.15 5.65
CA LEU A 512 -35.30 23.46 5.41
C LEU A 512 -35.12 24.57 4.36
N ARG A 513 -35.96 24.59 3.31
CA ARG A 513 -35.94 25.62 2.25
C ARG A 513 -36.51 26.97 2.73
N SER A 514 -37.47 26.97 3.67
CA SER A 514 -37.94 28.21 4.32
C SER A 514 -36.95 28.75 5.35
N LEU A 515 -36.18 27.88 6.01
CA LEU A 515 -35.08 28.28 6.89
C LEU A 515 -33.91 28.96 6.17
N TRP A 516 -33.70 28.71 4.86
CA TRP A 516 -32.63 29.33 4.07
C TRP A 516 -33.06 30.52 3.22
N GLY A 517 -34.23 31.10 3.48
CA GLY A 517 -34.56 32.49 3.13
C GLY A 517 -34.59 32.85 1.63
N GLY A 518 -34.52 31.87 0.72
CA GLY A 518 -34.51 32.11 -0.71
C GLY A 518 -35.05 30.92 -1.49
N LYS A 519 -35.91 31.19 -2.48
CA LYS A 519 -36.45 30.20 -3.44
C LYS A 519 -35.38 29.64 -4.40
N GLU A 520 -34.10 29.79 -4.10
CA GLU A 520 -33.02 29.59 -5.05
C GLU A 520 -32.25 28.27 -4.84
N LYS A 521 -31.50 27.90 -5.87
CA LYS A 521 -30.64 26.72 -6.07
C LYS A 521 -29.44 26.67 -5.09
N VAL A 522 -29.70 26.79 -3.79
CA VAL A 522 -28.67 26.99 -2.74
C VAL A 522 -27.71 25.80 -2.63
N ASP A 523 -28.19 24.57 -2.81
CA ASP A 523 -27.39 23.36 -2.58
C ASP A 523 -26.26 23.18 -3.61
N VAL A 524 -26.52 23.54 -4.87
CA VAL A 524 -25.54 23.38 -5.97
C VAL A 524 -24.43 24.41 -5.87
N LYS A 525 -24.77 25.66 -5.55
CA LYS A 525 -23.77 26.74 -5.39
C LYS A 525 -22.81 26.44 -4.25
N GLN A 526 -23.31 25.90 -3.13
CA GLN A 526 -22.49 25.53 -1.99
C GLN A 526 -21.57 24.33 -2.31
N SER A 527 -22.10 23.30 -2.97
CA SER A 527 -21.29 22.16 -3.42
C SER A 527 -20.17 22.61 -4.38
N LEU A 528 -20.47 23.47 -5.35
CA LEU A 528 -19.46 24.05 -6.26
C LEU A 528 -18.38 24.86 -5.52
N ALA A 529 -18.75 25.66 -4.52
CA ALA A 529 -17.78 26.42 -3.72
C ALA A 529 -16.79 25.52 -2.97
N TRP A 530 -17.27 24.39 -2.42
CA TRP A 530 -16.41 23.39 -1.79
C TRP A 530 -15.49 22.70 -2.79
N LEU A 531 -15.96 22.42 -4.01
CA LEU A 531 -15.12 21.87 -5.08
C LEU A 531 -14.01 22.83 -5.50
N GLU A 532 -14.31 24.13 -5.64
CA GLU A 532 -13.31 25.16 -5.94
C GLU A 532 -12.27 25.33 -4.81
N GLU A 533 -12.69 25.20 -3.54
CA GLU A 533 -11.76 25.19 -2.41
C GLU A 533 -10.88 23.93 -2.40
N ALA A 534 -11.47 22.76 -2.65
CA ALA A 534 -10.74 21.50 -2.73
C ALA A 534 -9.69 21.52 -3.86
N GLU A 535 -10.04 22.02 -5.04
CA GLU A 535 -9.10 22.18 -6.15
C GLU A 535 -7.95 23.11 -5.78
N ARG A 536 -8.22 24.31 -5.27
CA ARG A 536 -7.18 25.28 -4.88
C ARG A 536 -6.20 24.68 -3.87
N ASN A 537 -6.71 23.94 -2.89
CA ASN A 537 -5.87 23.29 -1.88
C ASN A 537 -5.04 22.16 -2.49
N ALA A 538 -5.62 21.33 -3.37
CA ALA A 538 -4.89 20.27 -4.07
C ALA A 538 -3.82 20.82 -5.04
N GLU A 539 -4.09 21.91 -5.75
CA GLU A 539 -3.12 22.61 -6.61
C GLU A 539 -1.96 23.22 -5.80
N SER A 540 -2.25 23.79 -4.64
CA SER A 540 -1.25 24.28 -3.69
C SER A 540 -0.32 23.15 -3.23
N VAL A 541 -0.88 21.97 -2.94
CA VAL A 541 -0.08 20.78 -2.61
C VAL A 541 0.75 20.30 -3.79
N ALA A 542 0.16 20.21 -4.98
CA ALA A 542 0.84 19.78 -6.19
C ALA A 542 2.00 20.72 -6.58
N SER A 543 1.83 22.03 -6.41
CA SER A 543 2.88 23.03 -6.64
C SER A 543 3.94 23.05 -5.53
N GLY A 544 3.58 22.82 -4.28
CA GLY A 544 4.53 22.72 -3.16
C GLY A 544 5.43 21.49 -3.22
N LEU A 545 4.94 20.39 -3.79
CA LEU A 545 5.67 19.12 -3.95
C LEU A 545 6.33 18.96 -5.32
N GLY A 546 5.73 19.53 -6.36
CA GLY A 546 6.17 19.41 -7.74
C GLY A 546 7.26 20.41 -8.12
N SER A 547 8.08 20.03 -9.09
CA SER A 547 8.86 20.95 -9.91
C SER A 547 8.40 20.82 -11.36
N THR A 548 8.21 21.96 -12.02
CA THR A 548 7.93 22.03 -13.46
C THR A 548 9.26 21.87 -14.20
N ALA A 549 9.65 20.62 -14.44
CA ALA A 549 10.78 20.37 -15.32
C ALA A 549 10.41 20.86 -16.74
N PRO A 550 11.29 21.63 -17.43
CA PRO A 550 11.06 22.00 -18.81
C PRO A 550 10.92 20.73 -19.62
N VAL A 551 9.73 20.47 -20.16
CA VAL A 551 9.53 19.35 -21.08
C VAL A 551 10.36 19.65 -22.31
N GLU A 552 11.43 18.90 -22.54
CA GLU A 552 12.19 18.97 -23.78
C GLU A 552 11.20 18.84 -24.95
N LYS A 553 11.02 19.94 -25.69
CA LYS A 553 10.11 19.99 -26.83
C LYS A 553 10.62 19.05 -27.91
N LYS A 554 10.17 17.80 -27.89
CA LYS A 554 10.46 16.85 -28.96
C LYS A 554 9.70 17.32 -30.20
N LYS A 555 10.44 17.85 -31.18
CA LYS A 555 9.95 18.42 -32.44
C LYS A 555 8.96 17.45 -33.10
N GLY A 556 7.68 17.84 -33.19
CA GLY A 556 6.63 17.10 -33.90
C GLY A 556 5.60 16.33 -33.06
N LYS A 557 5.68 16.30 -31.73
CA LYS A 557 4.60 15.75 -30.88
C LYS A 557 3.73 16.85 -30.30
N LYS A 558 2.42 16.61 -30.25
CA LYS A 558 1.44 17.48 -29.56
C LYS A 558 1.97 17.84 -28.16
N PRO A 559 1.74 19.08 -27.69
CA PRO A 559 2.20 19.51 -26.36
C PRO A 559 1.72 18.48 -25.33
N GLN A 560 2.65 17.67 -24.82
CA GLN A 560 2.34 16.75 -23.73
C GLN A 560 2.06 17.60 -22.50
N GLN A 561 0.98 17.27 -21.79
CA GLN A 561 0.67 17.85 -20.48
C GLN A 561 1.94 17.88 -19.63
N THR A 562 2.23 19.04 -19.05
CA THR A 562 3.42 19.24 -18.21
C THR A 562 3.44 18.19 -17.12
N LYS A 563 4.37 17.24 -17.21
CA LYS A 563 4.52 16.19 -16.22
C LYS A 563 5.13 16.81 -14.98
N THR A 564 4.30 17.11 -13.99
CA THR A 564 4.76 17.55 -12.67
C THR A 564 5.48 16.40 -11.98
N VAL A 565 6.77 16.59 -11.71
CA VAL A 565 7.66 15.59 -11.12
C VAL A 565 8.01 16.02 -9.70
N LEU A 566 8.17 15.07 -8.77
CA LEU A 566 8.56 15.37 -7.39
C LEU A 566 9.87 16.18 -7.38
N ALA A 567 9.85 17.34 -6.71
CA ALA A 567 10.99 18.24 -6.61
C ALA A 567 12.21 17.56 -5.97
N GLU A 568 13.41 17.98 -6.36
CA GLU A 568 14.67 17.36 -5.96
C GLU A 568 14.89 17.35 -4.44
N LYS A 569 14.45 18.40 -3.73
CA LYS A 569 14.51 18.47 -2.27
C LYS A 569 13.85 17.27 -1.57
N TRP A 570 12.70 16.82 -2.06
CA TRP A 570 11.97 15.68 -1.50
C TRP A 570 12.57 14.33 -1.91
N ARG A 571 13.42 14.30 -2.95
CA ARG A 571 14.09 13.07 -3.40
C ARG A 571 15.35 12.77 -2.61
N GLY A 572 16.01 13.80 -2.07
CA GLY A 572 17.22 13.65 -1.26
C GLY A 572 16.96 12.98 0.08
N GLU A 573 15.77 13.17 0.65
CA GLU A 573 15.40 12.62 1.96
C GLU A 573 14.58 11.34 1.82
N THR A 574 15.23 10.19 2.01
CA THR A 574 14.60 8.86 1.88
C THR A 574 13.31 8.71 2.69
N GLN A 575 13.27 9.31 3.89
CA GLN A 575 12.11 9.26 4.80
C GLN A 575 10.90 10.04 4.26
N LEU A 576 11.13 11.21 3.65
CA LEU A 576 10.07 12.08 3.16
C LEU A 576 9.69 11.79 1.70
N GLN A 577 10.57 11.13 0.94
CA GLN A 577 10.37 10.85 -0.48
C GLN A 577 9.07 10.08 -0.75
N VAL A 578 8.81 9.01 0.02
CA VAL A 578 7.64 8.15 -0.20
C VAL A 578 6.33 8.88 0.15
N PRO A 579 6.19 9.50 1.33
CA PRO A 579 5.00 10.29 1.64
C PRO A 579 4.78 11.46 0.67
N ALA A 580 5.83 12.19 0.31
CA ALA A 580 5.75 13.31 -0.64
C ALA A 580 5.33 12.87 -2.05
N ALA A 581 5.85 11.74 -2.54
CA ALA A 581 5.44 11.18 -3.82
C ALA A 581 3.96 10.77 -3.83
N ARG A 582 3.46 10.21 -2.73
CA ARG A 582 2.05 9.83 -2.58
C ARG A 582 1.15 11.05 -2.51
N LEU A 583 1.49 12.04 -1.69
CA LEU A 583 0.74 13.30 -1.60
C LEU A 583 0.65 13.99 -2.96
N LEU A 584 1.75 14.06 -3.72
CA LEU A 584 1.74 14.65 -5.07
C LEU A 584 0.84 13.88 -6.03
N ARG A 585 0.83 12.54 -5.96
CA ARG A 585 -0.05 11.71 -6.78
C ARG A 585 -1.52 11.94 -6.40
N ASP A 586 -1.81 11.97 -5.11
CA ASP A 586 -3.17 12.04 -4.60
C ASP A 586 -3.76 13.45 -4.81
N ALA A 587 -2.95 14.50 -4.69
CA ALA A 587 -3.33 15.88 -5.07
C ALA A 587 -3.78 15.98 -6.54
N LYS A 588 -3.04 15.38 -7.47
CA LYS A 588 -3.43 15.36 -8.89
C LYS A 588 -4.73 14.61 -9.13
N ARG A 589 -4.97 13.54 -8.36
CA ARG A 589 -6.23 12.78 -8.46
C ARG A 589 -7.40 13.61 -7.98
N VAL A 590 -7.25 14.32 -6.86
CA VAL A 590 -8.30 15.24 -6.37
C VAL A 590 -8.62 16.31 -7.42
N VAL A 591 -7.61 16.96 -8.02
CA VAL A 591 -7.85 17.94 -9.09
C VAL A 591 -8.63 17.32 -10.26
N ALA A 592 -8.22 16.14 -10.74
CA ALA A 592 -8.93 15.45 -11.82
C ALA A 592 -10.39 15.09 -11.44
N THR A 593 -10.61 14.57 -10.24
CA THR A 593 -11.95 14.22 -9.75
C THR A 593 -12.84 15.45 -9.57
N VAL A 594 -12.29 16.58 -9.10
CA VAL A 594 -13.04 17.84 -8.99
C VAL A 594 -13.52 18.30 -10.37
N GLU A 595 -12.66 18.26 -11.39
CA GLU A 595 -13.03 18.65 -12.75
C GLU A 595 -14.13 17.73 -13.33
N GLU A 596 -14.04 16.42 -13.10
CA GLU A 596 -15.09 15.46 -13.49
C GLU A 596 -16.43 15.77 -12.80
N LEU A 597 -16.41 16.08 -11.50
CA LEU A 597 -17.63 16.41 -10.74
C LEU A 597 -18.23 17.75 -11.17
N LYS A 598 -17.42 18.79 -11.43
CA LYS A 598 -17.92 20.06 -11.96
C LYS A 598 -18.62 19.86 -13.31
N LEU A 599 -18.05 19.03 -14.19
CA LEU A 599 -18.69 18.68 -15.46
C LEU A 599 -19.98 17.89 -15.27
N ALA A 600 -20.06 17.03 -14.26
CA ALA A 600 -21.28 16.30 -13.92
C ALA A 600 -22.37 17.23 -13.35
N LEU A 601 -22.00 18.22 -12.53
CA LEU A 601 -22.91 19.20 -11.96
C LEU A 601 -23.41 20.24 -12.98
N ALA A 602 -22.65 20.48 -14.04
CA ALA A 602 -23.02 21.39 -15.13
C ALA A 602 -24.00 20.76 -16.14
N ARG A 603 -24.11 19.43 -16.16
CA ARG A 603 -25.07 18.67 -16.98
C ARG A 603 -26.40 18.51 -16.25
#